data_AF-A0A4Q5X9A8-F1
#
_entry.id   AF-A0A4Q5X9A8-F1
#
_cell.length_a   1.000
_cell.length_b   1.000
_cell.length_c   1.000
_cell.angle_alpha   90.00
_cell.angle_beta   90.00
_cell.angle_gamma   90.00
#
_symmetry.space_group_name_H-M   'P 1'
#
loop_
_entity.id
_entity.type
_entity.pdbx_description
1 polymer ?
#
loop_
_entity_poly.entity_id
_entity_poly.type
_entity_poly.pdbx_seq_one_letter_code
_entity_poly.pdbx_strand_id
1 'polypeptide(L)'
;MSDDTLGKDLTDAQFEALCERAAKEAEDVLGEDAKKATCGFAALFATTLSGAMGEEADALCKMTYDECLAEPEEPSENECTKPTESCTATVGEIETCFSDTIAQAKAGLADLPSCDDLGTEFEVPTDNETPASCEIVQEKCPEALE
;
A
#
# COMPACT_ATOMS: atom_id res chain seq x y z
N MET A 1 -3.76 24.17 -3.39
CA MET A 1 -4.64 23.01 -3.56
C MET A 1 -5.66 23.43 -4.60
N SER A 2 -5.68 22.76 -5.75
CA SER A 2 -6.60 23.09 -6.83
C SER A 2 -7.99 22.56 -6.48
N ASP A 3 -9.03 23.39 -6.65
CA ASP A 3 -10.44 23.01 -6.49
C ASP A 3 -10.98 22.19 -7.68
N ASP A 4 -10.10 21.77 -8.60
CA ASP A 4 -10.44 20.99 -9.78
C ASP A 4 -10.93 19.59 -9.38
N THR A 5 -12.08 19.19 -9.91
CA THR A 5 -12.66 17.86 -9.68
C THR A 5 -12.08 16.82 -10.64
N LEU A 6 -11.91 15.59 -10.15
CA LEU A 6 -11.34 14.49 -10.93
C LEU A 6 -12.19 14.04 -12.10
N GLY A 7 -13.51 14.08 -11.95
CA GLY A 7 -14.43 13.61 -12.98
C GLY A 7 -14.62 14.58 -14.15
N LYS A 8 -14.46 15.90 -13.94
CA LYS A 8 -14.86 16.92 -14.92
C LYS A 8 -13.77 17.89 -15.35
N ASP A 9 -12.90 18.28 -14.43
CA ASP A 9 -11.97 19.40 -14.67
C ASP A 9 -10.60 18.91 -15.14
N LEU A 10 -10.28 17.64 -14.92
CA LEU A 10 -9.02 17.03 -15.33
C LEU A 10 -9.07 16.46 -16.75
N THR A 11 -8.16 16.94 -17.59
CA THR A 11 -7.81 16.26 -18.85
C THR A 11 -7.10 14.95 -18.57
N ASP A 12 -7.12 14.02 -19.53
CA ASP A 12 -6.46 12.72 -19.38
C ASP A 12 -4.96 12.86 -19.10
N ALA A 13 -4.30 13.84 -19.73
CA ALA A 13 -2.89 14.13 -19.49
C ALA A 13 -2.61 14.68 -18.07
N GLN A 14 -3.53 15.47 -17.50
CA GLN A 14 -3.37 15.95 -16.11
C GLN A 14 -3.64 14.84 -15.10
N PHE A 15 -4.57 13.94 -15.41
CA PHE A 15 -4.85 12.76 -14.59
C PHE A 15 -3.66 11.80 -14.61
N GLU A 16 -3.11 11.50 -15.79
CA GLU A 16 -1.90 10.68 -15.94
C GLU A 16 -0.72 11.27 -15.15
N ALA A 17 -0.51 12.59 -15.22
CA ALA A 17 0.53 13.28 -14.44
C ALA A 17 0.26 13.31 -12.92
N LEU A 18 -0.97 13.04 -12.47
CA LEU A 18 -1.31 12.85 -11.06
C LEU A 18 -0.96 11.42 -10.65
N CYS A 19 -1.34 10.43 -11.46
CA CYS A 19 -0.99 9.02 -11.27
C CYS A 19 0.52 8.80 -11.20
N GLU A 20 1.28 9.35 -12.16
CA GLU A 20 2.75 9.25 -12.17
C GLU A 20 3.37 9.86 -10.91
N ARG A 21 2.79 10.95 -10.39
CA ARG A 21 3.25 11.57 -9.15
C ARG A 21 2.96 10.72 -7.94
N ALA A 22 1.74 10.21 -7.82
CA ALA A 22 1.36 9.33 -6.72
C ALA A 22 2.20 8.04 -6.72
N ALA A 23 2.38 7.42 -7.89
CA ALA A 23 3.24 6.25 -8.05
C ALA A 23 4.69 6.55 -7.67
N LYS A 24 5.22 7.69 -8.12
CA LYS A 24 6.57 8.11 -7.75
C LYS A 24 6.71 8.42 -6.27
N GLU A 25 5.72 9.05 -5.65
CA GLU A 25 5.73 9.33 -4.22
C GLU A 25 5.65 8.04 -3.40
N ALA A 26 4.83 7.09 -3.82
CA ALA A 26 4.82 5.74 -3.25
C ALA A 26 6.17 5.04 -3.42
N GLU A 27 6.83 5.15 -4.58
CA GLU A 27 8.18 4.59 -4.80
C GLU A 27 9.25 5.32 -3.97
N ASP A 28 9.19 6.64 -3.83
CA ASP A 28 10.15 7.42 -3.03
C ASP A 28 9.97 7.16 -1.52
N VAL A 29 8.73 6.94 -1.06
CA VAL A 29 8.43 6.74 0.36
C VAL A 29 8.51 5.27 0.78
N LEU A 30 8.03 4.37 -0.08
CA LEU A 30 8.00 2.94 0.18
C LEU A 30 9.18 2.26 -0.52
N GLY A 31 9.36 2.39 -1.83
CA GLY A 31 10.57 1.93 -2.55
C GLY A 31 11.17 0.58 -2.11
N GLU A 32 12.47 0.56 -1.82
CA GLU A 32 13.16 -0.62 -1.27
C GLU A 32 12.53 -1.13 0.04
N ASP A 33 11.95 -0.24 0.85
CA ASP A 33 11.30 -0.59 2.10
C ASP A 33 9.92 -1.21 1.86
N ALA A 34 9.24 -0.92 0.75
CA ALA A 34 7.98 -1.53 0.33
C ALA A 34 8.19 -3.00 0.03
N LYS A 35 9.20 -3.31 -0.79
CA LYS A 35 9.52 -4.69 -1.16
C LYS A 35 9.96 -5.48 0.07
N LYS A 36 10.83 -4.90 0.90
CA LYS A 36 11.22 -5.52 2.18
C LYS A 36 10.01 -5.73 3.07
N ALA A 37 9.09 -4.79 3.15
CA ALA A 37 7.89 -4.93 3.93
C ALA A 37 6.92 -6.00 3.43
N THR A 38 6.60 -6.00 2.13
CA THR A 38 5.68 -6.98 1.54
C THR A 38 6.26 -8.37 1.61
N CYS A 39 7.57 -8.52 1.36
CA CYS A 39 8.28 -9.78 1.57
C CYS A 39 8.32 -10.20 3.04
N GLY A 40 8.52 -9.24 3.96
CA GLY A 40 8.44 -9.47 5.40
C GLY A 40 7.09 -10.01 5.81
N PHE A 41 6.02 -9.34 5.39
CA PHE A 41 4.65 -9.76 5.66
C PHE A 41 4.32 -11.12 5.05
N ALA A 42 4.70 -11.37 3.80
CA ALA A 42 4.49 -12.66 3.14
C ALA A 42 5.23 -13.79 3.87
N ALA A 43 6.46 -13.56 4.30
CA ALA A 43 7.25 -14.52 5.08
C ALA A 43 6.64 -14.79 6.46
N LEU A 44 6.20 -13.75 7.16
CA LEU A 44 5.46 -13.83 8.42
C LEU A 44 4.18 -14.66 8.26
N PHE A 45 3.40 -14.37 7.23
CA PHE A 45 2.13 -15.03 6.96
C PHE A 45 2.32 -16.51 6.59
N ALA A 46 3.29 -16.81 5.72
CA ALA A 46 3.64 -18.18 5.34
C ALA A 46 4.13 -18.99 6.55
N THR A 47 4.92 -18.38 7.43
CA THR A 47 5.43 -19.02 8.65
C THR A 47 4.30 -19.28 9.65
N THR A 48 3.41 -18.32 9.83
CA THR A 48 2.24 -18.46 10.71
C THR A 48 1.30 -19.56 10.22
N LEU A 49 1.05 -19.62 8.90
CA LEU A 49 0.18 -20.64 8.29
C LEU A 49 0.78 -22.04 8.30
N SER A 50 2.11 -22.18 8.25
CA SER A 50 2.75 -23.50 8.28
C SER A 50 2.69 -24.15 9.66
N GLY A 51 2.45 -23.37 10.71
CA GLY A 51 2.48 -23.84 12.11
C GLY A 51 3.90 -24.13 12.61
N ALA A 52 4.93 -23.68 11.89
CA ALA A 52 6.32 -23.76 12.34
C ALA A 52 6.51 -22.95 13.63
N MET A 53 7.39 -23.41 14.53
CA MET A 53 7.70 -22.72 15.79
C MET A 53 9.20 -22.76 16.10
N GLY A 54 9.68 -21.77 16.87
CA GLY A 54 11.08 -21.68 17.28
C GLY A 54 12.03 -21.59 16.08
N GLU A 55 13.16 -22.30 16.12
CA GLU A 55 14.17 -22.26 15.04
C GLU A 55 13.62 -22.64 13.66
N GLU A 56 12.58 -23.48 13.59
CA GLU A 56 11.94 -23.85 12.32
C GLU A 56 11.14 -22.68 11.74
N ALA A 57 10.48 -21.88 12.59
CA ALA A 57 9.78 -20.66 12.17
C ALA A 57 10.77 -19.60 11.67
N ASP A 58 11.87 -19.40 12.40
CA ASP A 58 12.89 -18.41 12.02
C ASP A 58 13.54 -18.75 10.67
N ALA A 59 13.84 -20.03 10.45
CA ALA A 59 14.42 -20.52 9.21
C ALA A 59 13.45 -20.38 8.03
N LEU A 60 12.17 -20.71 8.24
CA LEU A 60 11.14 -20.60 7.21
C LEU A 60 10.87 -19.14 6.85
N CYS A 61 10.75 -18.26 7.84
CA CYS A 61 10.55 -16.83 7.62
C CYS A 61 11.71 -16.23 6.82
N LYS A 62 12.96 -16.49 7.24
CA LYS A 62 14.14 -16.00 6.52
C LYS A 62 14.19 -16.51 5.08
N MET A 63 13.93 -17.80 4.87
CA MET A 63 13.91 -18.39 3.53
C MET A 63 12.86 -17.73 2.63
N THR A 64 11.61 -17.60 3.09
CA THR A 64 10.54 -16.98 2.30
C THR A 64 10.80 -15.49 2.06
N TYR A 65 11.38 -14.80 3.03
CA TYR A 65 11.77 -13.40 2.90
C TYR A 65 12.84 -13.21 1.82
N ASP A 66 13.91 -14.00 1.88
CA ASP A 66 15.03 -13.94 0.94
C ASP A 66 14.58 -14.34 -0.48
N GLU A 67 13.72 -15.36 -0.61
CA GLU A 67 13.14 -15.76 -1.89
C GLU A 67 12.31 -14.62 -2.51
N CYS A 68 11.45 -13.98 -1.73
CA CYS A 68 10.64 -12.86 -2.19
C CYS A 68 11.51 -11.64 -2.59
N LEU A 69 12.57 -11.34 -1.83
CA LEU A 69 13.50 -10.26 -2.20
C LEU A 69 14.24 -10.55 -3.51
N ALA A 70 14.54 -11.83 -3.78
CA ALA A 70 15.23 -12.28 -4.98
C ALA A 70 14.33 -12.31 -6.22
N GLU A 71 13.00 -12.33 -6.06
CA GLU A 71 12.08 -12.26 -7.20
C GLU A 71 12.17 -10.90 -7.91
N PRO A 72 12.25 -10.88 -9.25
CA PRO A 72 12.20 -9.62 -9.99
C PRO A 72 10.84 -8.95 -9.76
N GLU A 73 10.83 -7.64 -9.57
CA GLU A 73 9.57 -6.90 -9.49
C GLU A 73 8.87 -7.02 -10.84
N GLU A 74 7.68 -7.63 -10.85
CA GLU A 74 6.80 -7.52 -12.00
C GLU A 74 6.39 -6.06 -12.11
N PRO A 75 6.41 -5.48 -13.33
CA PRO A 75 5.90 -4.13 -13.51
C PRO A 75 4.44 -4.14 -13.06
N SER A 76 4.13 -3.43 -11.98
CA SER A 76 2.74 -3.19 -11.62
C SER A 76 2.15 -2.41 -12.78
N GLU A 77 1.21 -3.02 -13.51
CA GLU A 77 0.36 -2.25 -14.41
C GLU A 77 -0.38 -1.26 -13.51
N ASN A 78 0.07 -0.01 -13.50
CA ASN A 78 -0.64 1.05 -12.78
C ASN A 78 -1.98 1.20 -13.46
N GLU A 79 -2.99 0.50 -12.96
CA GLU A 79 -4.40 0.65 -13.35
C GLU A 79 -4.93 1.98 -12.80
N CYS A 80 -4.26 3.08 -13.13
CA CYS A 80 -4.75 4.40 -12.80
C CYS A 80 -5.88 4.74 -13.76
N THR A 81 -7.08 4.30 -13.39
CA THR A 81 -8.28 4.49 -14.20
C THR A 81 -8.89 5.84 -13.88
N LYS A 82 -9.14 6.64 -14.91
CA LYS A 82 -9.81 7.92 -14.73
C LYS A 82 -11.25 7.68 -14.24
N PRO A 83 -11.65 8.28 -13.09
CA PRO A 83 -13.00 8.12 -12.59
C PRO A 83 -14.01 8.82 -13.50
N THR A 84 -15.28 8.38 -13.46
CA THR A 84 -16.33 8.98 -14.29
C THR A 84 -16.65 10.42 -13.88
N GLU A 85 -17.39 11.13 -14.74
CA GLU A 85 -17.81 12.51 -14.50
C GLU A 85 -18.72 12.70 -13.27
N SER A 86 -19.22 11.63 -12.66
CA SER A 86 -19.93 11.68 -11.37
C SER A 86 -19.00 11.90 -10.18
N CYS A 87 -17.70 11.71 -10.35
CA CYS A 87 -16.70 11.91 -9.32
C CYS A 87 -16.57 13.40 -8.95
N THR A 88 -16.98 13.73 -7.72
CA THR A 88 -16.91 15.10 -7.18
C THR A 88 -15.73 15.32 -6.24
N ALA A 89 -14.89 14.29 -6.06
CA ALA A 89 -13.65 14.43 -5.33
C ALA A 89 -12.75 15.44 -6.06
N THR A 90 -12.09 16.28 -5.28
CA THR A 90 -11.07 17.22 -5.79
C THR A 90 -9.71 16.54 -5.87
N VAL A 91 -8.83 17.10 -6.70
CA VAL A 91 -7.41 16.68 -6.76
C VAL A 91 -6.79 16.68 -5.36
N GLY A 92 -7.03 17.72 -4.57
CA GLY A 92 -6.46 17.82 -3.22
C GLY A 92 -6.98 16.76 -2.25
N GLU A 93 -8.23 16.31 -2.39
CA GLU A 93 -8.79 15.24 -1.55
C GLU A 93 -8.15 13.89 -1.88
N ILE A 94 -7.93 13.59 -3.16
CA ILE A 94 -7.24 12.38 -3.58
C ILE A 94 -5.76 12.41 -3.18
N GLU A 95 -5.06 13.52 -3.40
CA GLU A 95 -3.66 13.66 -2.96
C GLU A 95 -3.54 13.45 -1.44
N THR A 96 -4.49 13.98 -0.66
CA THR A 96 -4.52 13.79 0.80
C THR A 96 -4.77 12.33 1.16
N CYS A 97 -5.75 11.67 0.54
CA CYS A 97 -6.00 10.24 0.73
C CYS A 97 -4.75 9.41 0.45
N PHE A 98 -4.10 9.60 -0.71
CA PHE A 98 -2.87 8.88 -1.05
C PHE A 98 -1.75 9.12 -0.04
N SER A 99 -1.51 10.38 0.35
CA SER A 99 -0.50 10.72 1.34
C SER A 99 -0.78 10.03 2.68
N ASP A 100 -2.03 10.02 3.15
CA ASP A 100 -2.41 9.39 4.42
C ASP A 100 -2.31 7.86 4.34
N THR A 101 -2.70 7.25 3.21
CA THR A 101 -2.52 5.81 2.96
C THR A 101 -1.04 5.43 2.96
N ILE A 102 -0.17 6.20 2.29
CA ILE A 102 1.27 5.96 2.29
C ILE A 102 1.84 6.11 3.70
N ALA A 103 1.41 7.13 4.45
CA ALA A 103 1.85 7.35 5.83
C ALA A 103 1.40 6.22 6.76
N GLN A 104 0.15 5.75 6.62
CA GLN A 104 -0.38 4.63 7.38
C GLN A 104 0.35 3.33 7.02
N ALA A 105 0.57 3.06 5.74
CA ALA A 105 1.36 1.93 5.27
C ALA A 105 2.74 1.97 5.93
N LYS A 106 3.47 3.08 5.80
CA LYS A 106 4.79 3.27 6.42
C LYS A 106 4.79 3.03 7.93
N ALA A 107 3.77 3.49 8.65
CA ALA A 107 3.63 3.23 10.08
C ALA A 107 3.45 1.74 10.35
N GLY A 108 2.53 1.08 9.62
CA GLY A 108 2.32 -0.36 9.72
C GLY A 108 3.57 -1.18 9.41
N LEU A 109 4.37 -0.75 8.43
CA LEU A 109 5.65 -1.40 8.10
C LEU A 109 6.68 -1.27 9.23
N ALA A 110 6.68 -0.16 9.96
CA ALA A 110 7.57 0.04 11.10
C ALA A 110 7.18 -0.82 12.32
N ASP A 111 5.92 -1.22 12.42
CA ASP A 111 5.39 -2.08 13.47
C ASP A 111 5.48 -3.58 13.14
N LEU A 112 5.92 -3.96 11.93
CA LEU A 112 6.11 -5.37 11.58
C LEU A 112 7.29 -5.97 12.37
N PRO A 113 7.09 -7.11 13.06
CA PRO A 113 8.15 -7.80 13.78
C PRO A 113 9.18 -8.33 12.79
N SER A 114 10.42 -8.44 13.24
CA SER A 114 11.43 -9.12 12.43
C SER A 114 11.19 -10.64 12.45
N CYS A 115 11.74 -11.38 11.48
CA CYS A 115 11.70 -12.85 11.51
C CYS A 115 12.29 -13.42 12.81
N ASP A 116 13.16 -12.70 13.52
CA ASP A 116 13.75 -13.10 14.80
C ASP A 116 12.81 -12.85 16.00
N ASP A 117 11.71 -12.11 15.83
CA ASP A 117 10.71 -11.80 16.87
C ASP A 117 9.49 -12.75 16.84
N LEU A 118 9.41 -13.62 15.83
CA LEU A 118 8.28 -14.54 15.54
C LEU A 118 8.01 -15.61 16.60
N GLY A 119 8.84 -15.70 17.64
CA GLY A 119 8.64 -16.60 18.79
C GLY A 119 7.65 -16.08 19.85
N THR A 120 7.13 -14.87 19.71
CA THR A 120 6.13 -14.28 20.62
C THR A 120 4.78 -14.16 19.92
N GLU A 121 3.67 -14.17 20.68
CA GLU A 121 2.30 -14.05 20.17
C GLU A 121 2.13 -12.77 19.35
N PHE A 122 2.43 -12.85 18.05
CA PHE A 122 2.24 -11.76 17.11
C PHE A 122 0.79 -11.80 16.63
N GLU A 123 0.01 -10.83 17.07
CA GLU A 123 -1.32 -10.58 16.54
C GLU A 123 -1.18 -9.73 15.28
N VAL A 124 -1.52 -10.31 14.12
CA VAL A 124 -1.60 -9.54 12.88
C VAL A 124 -2.68 -8.47 13.08
N PRO A 125 -2.36 -7.17 12.96
CA PRO A 125 -3.37 -6.13 13.09
C PRO A 125 -4.43 -6.33 12.01
N THR A 126 -5.66 -6.63 12.42
CA THR A 126 -6.81 -6.81 11.51
C THR A 126 -7.51 -5.49 11.19
N ASP A 127 -7.24 -4.45 11.96
CA ASP A 127 -7.84 -3.13 11.80
C ASP A 127 -7.05 -2.32 10.76
N ASN A 128 -7.30 -2.63 9.49
CA ASN A 128 -6.90 -1.77 8.39
C ASN A 128 -7.96 -0.66 8.25
N GLU A 129 -8.00 0.26 9.22
CA GLU A 129 -8.93 1.39 9.18
C GLU A 129 -8.56 2.29 8.00
N THR A 130 -9.46 2.41 7.02
CA THR A 130 -9.31 3.35 5.91
C THR A 130 -9.12 4.77 6.46
N PRO A 131 -8.11 5.54 6.01
CA PRO A 131 -7.94 6.92 6.45
C PRO A 131 -9.21 7.73 6.20
N ALA A 132 -9.58 8.61 7.13
CA ALA A 132 -10.79 9.45 7.00
C ALA A 132 -10.76 10.31 5.72
N SER A 133 -9.58 10.67 5.22
CA SER A 133 -9.40 11.34 3.94
C SER A 133 -9.82 10.47 2.75
N CYS A 134 -9.57 9.17 2.80
CA CYS A 134 -9.98 8.21 1.79
C CYS A 134 -11.47 7.84 1.89
N GLU A 135 -12.07 7.86 3.08
CA GLU A 135 -13.53 7.69 3.23
C GLU A 135 -14.29 8.79 2.49
N ILE A 136 -13.84 10.04 2.60
CA ILE A 136 -14.43 11.19 1.87
C ILE A 136 -14.31 10.99 0.35
N VAL A 137 -13.17 10.49 -0.13
CA VAL A 137 -12.98 10.17 -1.55
C VAL A 137 -13.92 9.03 -1.97
N GLN A 138 -14.05 7.98 -1.17
CA GLN A 138 -14.94 6.85 -1.46
C GLN A 138 -16.41 7.27 -1.55
N GLU A 139 -16.86 8.16 -0.67
CA GLU A 139 -18.23 8.70 -0.72
C GLU A 139 -18.48 9.55 -1.97
N LYS A 140 -17.47 10.31 -2.43
CA LYS A 140 -17.56 11.23 -3.58
C LYS A 140 -17.23 10.59 -4.93
N CYS A 141 -16.53 9.47 -4.90
CA CYS A 141 -15.86 8.85 -6.04
C CYS A 141 -15.55 7.37 -5.75
N PRO A 142 -16.59 6.52 -5.61
CA PRO A 142 -16.43 5.12 -5.20
C PRO A 142 -15.55 4.31 -6.16
N GLU A 143 -15.60 4.67 -7.44
CA GLU A 143 -14.84 4.06 -8.55
C GLU A 143 -13.35 4.47 -8.62
N ALA A 144 -12.90 5.46 -7.83
CA ALA A 144 -11.49 5.87 -7.82
C ALA A 144 -10.60 5.06 -6.87
N LEU A 145 -11.21 4.20 -6.05
CA LEU A 145 -10.52 3.36 -5.06
C LEU A 145 -10.76 1.86 -5.31
N GLU A 146 -11.36 1.50 -6.45
CA GLU A 146 -11.56 0.12 -6.89
C GLU A 146 -10.38 -0.40 -7.73
#